data_AF-A0A9E2XJE5-F1
#
_entry.id   AF-A0A9E2XJE5-F1
#
_cell.length_a   1.000
_cell.length_b   1.000
_cell.length_c   1.000
_cell.angle_alpha   90.00
_cell.angle_beta   90.00
_cell.angle_gamma   90.00
#
_symmetry.space_group_name_H-M   'P 1'
#
loop_
_entity.id
_entity.type
_entity.pdbx_description
1 polymer ?
#
loop_
_entity_poly.entity_id
_entity_poly.type
_entity_poly.pdbx_seq_one_letter_code
_entity_poly.pdbx_strand_id
1 'polypeptide(L)'
;MTKQSAFAMLAACWIALPGGIAPSGIANAASDGDCAREWKNADGNGDGILEGREADRYLAYYRMRAEAPPAGDRISRSEFMRACREDVFIAKAPELAAPLKGIGGISEGEAKDRALAAGYSAISSLVKDGDGVWRGSAMKDGKTTKIAIDDKGNVVPFND
;
A
#
# COMPACT_ATOMS: atom_id res chain seq x y z
N MET A 1 -0.52 -10.09 44.63
CA MET A 1 -1.03 -8.75 44.29
C MET A 1 -1.76 -8.86 42.98
N THR A 2 -3.07 -8.69 43.08
CA THR A 2 -4.11 -8.70 42.05
C THR A 2 -3.99 -7.49 41.15
N LYS A 3 -4.32 -7.65 39.86
CA LYS A 3 -5.53 -7.06 39.23
C LYS A 3 -5.64 -7.52 37.77
N GLN A 4 -6.54 -8.49 37.56
CA GLN A 4 -7.24 -8.67 36.29
C GLN A 4 -8.14 -7.44 36.08
N SER A 5 -7.97 -6.74 34.97
CA SER A 5 -8.93 -5.73 34.53
C SER A 5 -9.97 -6.40 33.64
N ALA A 6 -11.16 -6.57 34.19
CA ALA A 6 -12.37 -6.95 33.46
C ALA A 6 -12.78 -5.79 32.54
N PHE A 7 -12.79 -6.02 31.23
CA PHE A 7 -13.55 -5.20 30.31
C PHE A 7 -15.02 -5.65 30.40
N ALA A 8 -15.86 -4.75 30.89
CA ALA A 8 -17.30 -4.94 30.93
C ALA A 8 -17.86 -5.13 29.51
N MET A 9 -18.52 -6.27 29.28
CA MET A 9 -19.42 -6.45 28.14
C MET A 9 -20.59 -5.46 28.29
N LEU A 10 -20.61 -4.42 27.47
CA LEU A 10 -21.81 -3.64 27.21
C LEU A 10 -22.72 -4.48 26.31
N ALA A 11 -23.84 -4.93 26.87
CA ALA A 11 -24.93 -5.53 26.12
C ALA A 11 -25.52 -4.49 25.15
N ALA A 12 -25.31 -4.69 23.85
CA ALA A 12 -25.98 -3.92 22.81
C ALA A 12 -27.44 -4.37 22.72
N CYS A 13 -28.35 -3.55 23.26
CA CYS A 13 -29.79 -3.68 23.05
C CYS A 13 -30.10 -3.33 21.58
N TRP A 14 -30.34 -4.35 20.74
CA TRP A 14 -30.82 -4.16 19.38
C TRP A 14 -32.32 -3.85 19.40
N ILE A 15 -32.68 -2.56 19.33
CA ILE A 15 -34.01 -2.16 18.87
C ILE A 15 -33.97 -2.23 17.35
N ALA A 16 -34.58 -3.26 16.78
CA ALA A 16 -34.80 -3.37 15.34
C ALA A 16 -35.81 -2.30 14.90
N LEU A 17 -35.32 -1.23 14.28
CA LEU A 17 -36.17 -0.34 13.49
C LEU A 17 -36.29 -0.91 12.07
N PRO A 18 -37.52 -1.07 11.53
CA PRO A 18 -37.71 -1.40 10.12
C PRO A 18 -37.26 -0.19 9.28
N GLY A 19 -36.10 -0.30 8.63
CA GLY A 19 -35.54 0.74 7.76
C GLY A 19 -34.12 1.22 8.10
N GLY A 20 -33.40 0.55 9.00
CA GLY A 20 -32.00 0.87 9.32
C GLY A 20 -31.05 0.62 8.15
N ILE A 21 -30.54 1.69 7.56
CA ILE A 21 -29.36 1.68 6.69
C ILE A 21 -28.20 1.21 7.56
N ALA A 22 -27.63 0.03 7.27
CA ALA A 22 -26.41 -0.42 7.92
C ALA A 22 -25.31 0.64 7.71
N PRO A 23 -24.45 0.92 8.70
CA PRO A 23 -23.30 1.78 8.49
C PRO A 23 -22.44 1.18 7.36
N SER A 24 -22.25 1.96 6.29
CA SER A 24 -21.45 1.65 5.11
C SER A 24 -19.97 1.53 5.45
N GLY A 25 -19.60 0.46 6.15
CA GLY A 25 -18.22 0.00 6.31
C GLY A 25 -17.92 -1.10 5.30
N ILE A 26 -17.92 -0.79 4.00
CA ILE A 26 -17.40 -1.72 2.99
C ILE A 26 -15.92 -1.46 2.78
N ALA A 27 -15.11 -1.87 3.76
CA ALA A 27 -13.79 -2.40 3.44
C ALA A 27 -14.03 -3.89 3.17
N ASN A 28 -14.21 -4.26 1.90
CA ASN A 28 -14.20 -5.67 1.53
C ASN A 28 -12.75 -6.15 1.72
N ALA A 29 -12.47 -6.72 2.89
CA ALA A 29 -11.23 -7.46 3.11
C ALA A 29 -11.03 -8.42 1.92
N ALA A 30 -9.86 -8.35 1.27
CA ALA A 30 -9.57 -9.19 0.11
C ALA A 30 -9.85 -10.67 0.42
N SER A 31 -10.53 -11.39 -0.48
CA SER A 31 -10.84 -12.80 -0.26
C SER A 31 -9.56 -13.65 -0.33
N ASP A 32 -9.56 -14.82 0.32
CA ASP A 32 -8.43 -15.76 0.23
C ASP A 32 -8.08 -16.13 -1.22
N GLY A 33 -9.10 -16.26 -2.08
CA GLY A 33 -8.91 -16.53 -3.50
C GLY A 33 -8.25 -15.37 -4.24
N ASP A 34 -8.51 -14.13 -3.86
CA ASP A 34 -7.89 -12.94 -4.45
C ASP A 34 -6.44 -12.81 -4.00
N CYS A 35 -6.19 -12.95 -2.69
CA CYS A 35 -4.86 -12.93 -2.12
C CYS A 35 -3.97 -14.07 -2.66
N ALA A 36 -4.53 -15.27 -2.89
CA ALA A 36 -3.79 -16.38 -3.46
C ALA A 36 -3.37 -16.13 -4.92
N ARG A 37 -4.19 -15.42 -5.71
CA ARG A 37 -3.83 -15.01 -7.07
C ARG A 37 -2.78 -13.92 -7.06
N GLU A 38 -2.87 -12.97 -6.13
CA GLU A 38 -1.86 -11.94 -5.98
C GLU A 38 -0.51 -12.53 -5.55
N TRP A 39 -0.52 -13.46 -4.59
CA TRP A 39 0.67 -14.23 -4.21
C TRP A 39 1.36 -14.86 -5.42
N LYS A 40 0.60 -15.56 -6.27
CA LYS A 40 1.14 -16.22 -7.46
C LYS A 40 1.77 -15.23 -8.45
N ASN A 41 1.28 -14.00 -8.50
CA ASN A 41 1.85 -12.96 -9.35
C ASN A 41 3.11 -12.33 -8.71
N ALA A 42 3.16 -12.27 -7.38
CA ALA A 42 4.29 -11.74 -6.61
C ALA A 42 5.48 -12.69 -6.57
N ASP A 43 5.21 -13.97 -6.31
CA ASP A 43 6.16 -15.09 -6.22
C ASP A 43 6.45 -15.60 -7.64
N GLY A 44 7.16 -14.78 -8.41
CA GLY A 44 7.41 -15.01 -9.84
C GLY A 44 8.32 -16.21 -10.10
N ASN A 45 9.23 -16.50 -9.17
CA ASN A 45 10.12 -17.65 -9.23
C ASN A 45 9.49 -18.94 -8.63
N GLY A 46 8.41 -18.81 -7.85
CA GLY A 46 7.67 -19.91 -7.25
C GLY A 46 8.39 -20.64 -6.12
N ASP A 47 9.33 -19.99 -5.44
CA ASP A 47 10.12 -20.57 -4.35
C ASP A 47 9.43 -20.48 -2.98
N GLY A 48 8.32 -19.77 -2.89
CA GLY A 48 7.52 -19.64 -1.67
C GLY A 48 7.91 -18.47 -0.77
N ILE A 49 8.86 -17.62 -1.18
CA ILE A 49 9.38 -16.47 -0.43
C ILE A 49 9.50 -15.26 -1.35
N LEU A 50 8.93 -14.12 -0.97
CA LEU A 50 9.25 -12.87 -1.66
C LEU A 50 10.54 -12.30 -1.07
N GLU A 51 11.54 -12.10 -1.91
CA GLU A 51 12.78 -11.39 -1.56
C GLU A 51 13.32 -10.56 -2.73
N GLY A 52 14.18 -9.59 -2.43
CA GLY A 52 14.71 -8.66 -3.43
C GLY A 52 13.61 -8.02 -4.28
N ARG A 53 13.69 -8.20 -5.61
CA ARG A 53 12.74 -7.58 -6.56
C ARG A 53 11.29 -8.05 -6.39
N GLU A 54 11.07 -9.28 -5.93
CA GLU A 54 9.72 -9.81 -5.70
C GLU A 54 9.09 -9.15 -4.46
N ALA A 55 9.91 -8.83 -3.46
CA ALA A 55 9.48 -8.20 -2.22
C ALA A 55 9.40 -6.67 -2.29
N ASP A 56 10.16 -6.01 -3.18
CA ASP A 56 10.33 -4.55 -3.20
C ASP A 56 9.01 -3.76 -3.09
N ARG A 57 8.00 -4.14 -3.89
CA ARG A 57 6.66 -3.54 -3.86
C ARG A 57 5.97 -3.71 -2.51
N TYR A 58 6.04 -4.90 -1.93
CA TYR A 58 5.34 -5.26 -0.70
C TYR A 58 6.04 -4.66 0.52
N LEU A 59 7.37 -4.68 0.55
CA LEU A 59 8.19 -4.01 1.56
C LEU A 59 7.96 -2.49 1.56
N ALA A 60 7.67 -1.88 0.40
CA ALA A 60 7.31 -0.46 0.34
C ALA A 60 6.03 -0.15 1.16
N TYR A 61 5.03 -1.04 1.15
CA TYR A 61 3.83 -0.85 1.99
C TYR A 61 4.16 -0.85 3.48
N TYR A 62 5.03 -1.75 3.94
CA TYR A 62 5.48 -1.79 5.33
C TYR A 62 6.26 -0.52 5.70
N ARG A 63 7.19 -0.07 4.85
CA ARG A 63 7.94 1.18 5.08
C ARG A 63 7.05 2.40 5.17
N MET A 64 6.04 2.52 4.30
CA MET A 64 5.07 3.63 4.35
C MET A 64 4.20 3.62 5.61
N ARG A 65 3.94 2.44 6.19
CA ARG A 65 3.20 2.29 7.45
C ARG A 65 4.10 2.34 8.69
N ALA A 66 5.42 2.52 8.51
CA ALA A 66 6.44 2.43 9.53
C ALA A 66 6.39 1.11 10.33
N GLU A 67 5.99 0.03 9.67
CA GLU A 67 5.91 -1.32 10.24
C GLU A 67 7.16 -2.11 9.83
N ALA A 68 7.71 -2.89 10.76
CA ALA A 68 8.73 -3.86 10.40
C ALA A 68 8.07 -4.98 9.59
N PRO A 69 8.61 -5.36 8.41
CA PRO A 69 8.10 -6.51 7.69
C PRO A 69 8.36 -7.76 8.53
N PRO A 70 7.44 -8.73 8.46
CA PRO A 70 7.65 -9.98 9.17
C PRO A 70 8.84 -10.70 8.52
N ALA A 71 9.77 -11.21 9.34
CA ALA A 71 11.07 -11.76 8.91
C ALA A 71 12.00 -10.82 8.09
N GLY A 72 12.05 -9.51 8.41
CA GLY A 72 13.08 -8.63 7.87
C GLY A 72 12.80 -8.17 6.45
N ASP A 73 13.60 -8.56 5.47
CA ASP A 73 13.45 -8.22 4.04
C ASP A 73 12.80 -9.35 3.20
N ARG A 74 12.30 -10.39 3.87
CA ARG A 74 11.69 -11.57 3.23
C ARG A 74 10.24 -11.70 3.66
N ILE A 75 9.34 -12.00 2.74
CA ILE A 75 7.91 -12.17 3.05
C ILE A 75 7.50 -13.60 2.68
N SER A 76 7.17 -14.41 3.68
CA SER A 76 6.62 -15.74 3.44
C SER A 76 5.20 -15.68 2.88
N ARG A 77 4.76 -16.77 2.23
CA ARG A 77 3.37 -16.91 1.79
C ARG A 77 2.36 -16.64 2.90
N SER A 78 2.56 -17.17 4.10
CA SER A 78 1.64 -16.96 5.22
C SER A 78 1.52 -15.49 5.62
N GLU A 79 2.64 -14.78 5.65
CA GLU A 79 2.69 -13.36 6.02
C GLU A 79 2.04 -12.49 4.96
N PHE A 80 2.34 -12.77 3.69
CA PHE A 80 1.68 -12.13 2.56
C PHE A 80 0.17 -12.28 2.62
N MET A 81 -0.31 -13.52 2.79
CA MET A 81 -1.75 -13.80 2.79
C MET A 81 -2.46 -13.08 3.93
N ARG A 82 -1.83 -12.98 5.10
CA ARG A 82 -2.36 -12.19 6.22
C ARG A 82 -2.44 -10.71 5.87
N ALA A 83 -1.32 -10.12 5.42
CA ALA A 83 -1.26 -8.70 5.09
C ALA A 83 -2.21 -8.32 3.94
N CYS A 84 -2.36 -9.18 2.94
CA CYS A 84 -3.32 -9.00 1.86
C CYS A 84 -4.77 -8.96 2.36
N ARG A 85 -5.18 -9.90 3.22
CA ARG A 85 -6.54 -9.89 3.83
C ARG A 85 -6.79 -8.67 4.72
N GLU A 86 -5.72 -8.12 5.30
CA GLU A 86 -5.74 -6.90 6.11
C GLU A 86 -5.63 -5.64 5.23
N ASP A 87 -5.77 -5.77 3.91
CA ASP A 87 -5.73 -4.67 2.94
C ASP A 87 -4.43 -3.83 3.04
N VAL A 88 -3.33 -4.44 3.48
CA VAL A 88 -2.04 -3.75 3.65
C VAL A 88 -1.51 -3.24 2.31
N PHE A 89 -1.69 -4.03 1.25
CA PHE A 89 -1.11 -3.84 -0.09
C PHE A 89 -2.01 -3.07 -1.08
N ILE A 90 -3.00 -2.32 -0.58
CA ILE A 90 -3.86 -1.49 -1.42
C ILE A 90 -3.16 -0.18 -1.77
N ALA A 91 -2.88 0.01 -3.06
CA ALA A 91 -2.35 1.26 -3.58
C ALA A 91 -3.40 2.37 -3.44
N LYS A 92 -2.98 3.55 -2.97
CA LYS A 92 -3.82 4.76 -3.04
C LYS A 92 -4.05 5.12 -4.51
N ALA A 93 -5.32 5.19 -4.91
CA ALA A 93 -5.68 5.76 -6.19
C ALA A 93 -5.32 7.26 -6.22
N PRO A 94 -4.73 7.77 -7.30
CA PRO A 94 -4.45 9.20 -7.42
C PRO A 94 -5.71 10.06 -7.32
N GLU A 95 -5.59 11.22 -6.67
CA GLU A 95 -6.62 12.25 -6.69
C GLU A 95 -6.84 12.78 -8.13
N LEU A 96 -8.08 13.18 -8.47
CA LEU A 96 -8.50 13.58 -9.84
C LEU A 96 -7.66 14.70 -10.49
N ALA A 97 -6.97 15.51 -9.68
CA ALA A 97 -6.13 16.61 -10.13
C ALA A 97 -4.63 16.42 -9.79
N ALA A 98 -4.22 15.19 -9.45
CA ALA A 98 -2.82 14.88 -9.21
C ALA A 98 -1.98 15.06 -10.50
N PRO A 99 -0.71 15.49 -10.39
CA PRO A 99 0.00 15.76 -9.15
C PRO A 99 -0.38 17.13 -8.57
N LEU A 100 -0.58 17.18 -7.25
CA LEU A 100 -0.92 18.42 -6.56
C LEU A 100 0.35 19.14 -6.09
N LYS A 101 0.32 20.48 -6.10
CA LYS A 101 1.42 21.30 -5.57
C LYS A 101 1.43 21.23 -4.05
N GLY A 102 2.61 21.11 -3.44
CA GLY A 102 2.75 21.00 -2.00
C GLY A 102 4.20 21.15 -1.53
N ILE A 103 4.45 22.09 -0.61
CA ILE A 103 5.79 22.42 -0.11
C ILE A 103 6.17 21.69 1.18
N GLY A 104 5.20 21.09 1.90
CA GLY A 104 5.49 20.03 2.86
C GLY A 104 5.85 18.77 2.08
N GLY A 105 6.71 17.87 2.57
CA GLY A 105 7.13 16.82 1.66
C GLY A 105 7.81 15.62 2.25
N ILE A 106 7.33 14.48 1.76
CA ILE A 106 8.03 13.20 1.80
C ILE A 106 9.42 13.34 1.13
N SER A 107 10.37 12.56 1.65
CA SER A 107 11.70 12.35 1.11
C SER A 107 11.67 11.64 -0.26
N GLU A 108 12.80 11.60 -0.97
CA GLU A 108 12.94 10.82 -2.20
C GLU A 108 12.66 9.33 -1.94
N GLY A 109 13.13 8.80 -0.81
CA GLY A 109 12.92 7.39 -0.43
C GLY A 109 11.44 7.06 -0.26
N GLU A 110 10.71 7.91 0.47
CA GLU A 110 9.26 7.75 0.62
C GLU A 110 8.53 7.91 -0.73
N ALA A 111 8.97 8.82 -1.61
CA ALA A 111 8.40 8.95 -2.95
C ALA A 111 8.64 7.69 -3.81
N LYS A 112 9.82 7.07 -3.70
CA LYS A 112 10.14 5.78 -4.33
C LYS A 112 9.25 4.66 -3.77
N ASP A 113 9.02 4.63 -2.47
CA ASP A 113 8.12 3.65 -1.85
C ASP A 113 6.68 3.80 -2.36
N ARG A 114 6.19 5.03 -2.53
CA ARG A 114 4.88 5.29 -3.15
C ARG A 114 4.81 4.76 -4.58
N ALA A 115 5.85 4.99 -5.38
CA ALA A 115 5.92 4.50 -6.75
C ALA A 115 5.99 2.96 -6.82
N LEU A 116 6.81 2.32 -5.98
CA LEU A 116 6.86 0.85 -5.87
C LEU A 116 5.49 0.27 -5.52
N ALA A 117 4.83 0.83 -4.50
CA ALA A 117 3.49 0.43 -4.07
C ALA A 117 2.44 0.58 -5.19
N ALA A 118 2.54 1.64 -6.00
CA ALA A 118 1.70 1.88 -7.17
C ALA A 118 2.01 0.95 -8.37
N GLY A 119 2.97 0.03 -8.21
CA GLY A 119 3.34 -0.98 -9.20
C GLY A 119 4.37 -0.52 -10.23
N TYR A 120 5.08 0.58 -9.98
CA TYR A 120 6.24 0.93 -10.77
C TYR A 120 7.48 0.16 -10.30
N SER A 121 8.42 -0.06 -11.20
CA SER A 121 9.72 -0.66 -10.94
C SER A 121 10.82 0.12 -11.66
N ALA A 122 12.09 -0.24 -11.44
CA ALA A 122 13.23 0.43 -12.07
C ALA A 122 13.16 1.97 -12.00
N ILE A 123 12.78 2.50 -10.83
CA ILE A 123 12.57 3.93 -10.59
C ILE A 123 13.93 4.63 -10.59
N SER A 124 14.07 5.67 -11.42
CA SER A 124 15.27 6.48 -11.47
C SER A 124 15.49 7.27 -10.17
N SER A 125 16.61 7.99 -10.07
CA SER A 125 16.66 9.13 -9.15
C SER A 125 15.50 10.08 -9.42
N LEU A 126 14.87 10.56 -8.35
CA LEU A 126 13.79 11.53 -8.45
C LEU A 126 14.32 12.91 -8.10
N VAL A 127 13.86 13.92 -8.84
CA VAL A 127 14.20 15.32 -8.57
C VAL A 127 12.92 16.03 -8.15
N LYS A 128 12.94 16.69 -7.00
CA LYS A 128 11.84 17.53 -6.54
C LYS A 128 11.86 18.85 -7.31
N ASP A 129 10.74 19.20 -7.93
CA ASP A 129 10.58 20.46 -8.66
C ASP A 129 10.17 21.62 -7.72
N GLY A 130 9.98 22.81 -8.30
CA GLY A 130 9.59 24.02 -7.55
C GLY A 130 8.18 23.99 -6.97
N ASP A 131 7.33 23.07 -7.43
CA ASP A 131 5.99 22.83 -6.89
C ASP A 131 5.99 21.76 -5.78
N GLY A 132 7.17 21.22 -5.46
CA GLY A 132 7.38 20.19 -4.46
C GLY A 132 7.03 18.77 -4.94
N VAL A 133 6.87 18.58 -6.25
CA VAL A 133 6.55 17.29 -6.86
C VAL A 133 7.84 16.57 -7.25
N TRP A 134 7.97 15.30 -6.84
CA TRP A 134 9.08 14.45 -7.26
C TRP A 134 8.86 13.95 -8.69
N ARG A 135 9.86 14.11 -9.55
CA ARG A 135 9.81 13.69 -10.96
C ARG A 135 10.95 12.75 -11.32
N GLY A 136 10.64 11.76 -12.15
CA GLY A 136 11.63 10.84 -12.71
C GLY A 136 11.02 9.92 -13.75
N SER A 137 11.74 8.85 -14.07
CA SER A 137 11.26 7.78 -14.94
C SER A 137 11.17 6.47 -14.17
N ALA A 138 10.24 5.61 -14.56
CA ALA A 138 10.11 4.26 -14.03
C ALA A 138 9.56 3.32 -15.09
N MET A 139 9.65 2.01 -14.84
CA MET A 139 8.99 1.00 -15.65
C MET A 139 7.61 0.65 -15.10
N LYS A 140 6.64 0.46 -15.98
CA LYS A 140 5.33 -0.13 -15.68
C LYS A 140 4.87 -0.94 -16.88
N ASP A 141 4.44 -2.17 -16.65
CA ASP A 141 3.96 -3.08 -17.71
C ASP A 141 4.96 -3.22 -18.88
N GLY A 142 6.25 -3.29 -18.55
CA GLY A 142 7.35 -3.42 -19.53
C GLY A 142 7.69 -2.14 -20.30
N LYS A 143 7.04 -1.00 -20.01
CA LYS A 143 7.29 0.28 -20.68
C LYS A 143 7.92 1.29 -19.73
N THR A 144 8.87 2.06 -20.24
CA THR A 144 9.40 3.22 -19.51
C THR A 144 8.41 4.39 -19.62
N THR A 145 8.07 4.97 -18.47
CA THR A 145 7.10 6.06 -18.31
C THR A 145 7.69 7.12 -17.39
N LYS A 146 7.41 8.39 -17.66
CA LYS A 146 7.70 9.48 -16.71
C LYS A 146 6.64 9.51 -15.63
N ILE A 147 7.07 9.67 -14.38
CA ILE A 147 6.20 9.66 -13.21
C ILE A 147 6.39 10.91 -12.35
N ALA A 148 5.28 11.40 -11.82
CA ALA A 148 5.22 12.47 -10.85
C ALA A 148 4.63 11.92 -9.54
N ILE A 149 5.27 12.26 -8.41
CA ILE A 149 4.83 11.90 -7.07
C ILE A 149 4.67 13.18 -6.26
N ASP A 150 3.44 13.51 -5.85
CA ASP A 150 3.20 14.67 -4.99
C ASP A 150 3.41 14.34 -3.51
N ASP A 151 3.39 15.37 -2.67
CA ASP A 151 3.60 15.27 -1.22
C ASP A 151 2.54 14.43 -0.48
N LYS A 152 1.34 14.29 -1.05
CA LYS A 152 0.28 13.40 -0.58
C LYS A 152 0.47 11.94 -1.04
N GLY A 153 1.54 11.67 -1.78
CA GLY A 153 1.88 10.36 -2.30
C GLY A 153 0.99 9.91 -3.46
N ASN A 154 0.33 10.81 -4.18
CA ASN A 154 -0.30 10.46 -5.46
C ASN A 154 0.80 10.18 -6.48
N VAL A 155 0.69 9.07 -7.21
CA VAL A 155 1.65 8.70 -8.26
C VAL A 155 0.93 8.71 -9.60
N VAL A 156 1.34 9.59 -10.50
CA VAL A 156 0.72 9.73 -11.82
C VAL A 156 1.75 9.66 -12.95
N PRO A 157 1.43 8.98 -14.06
CA PRO A 157 2.22 9.10 -15.27
C PRO A 157 1.99 10.49 -15.89
N PHE A 158 3.00 11.04 -16.57
CA PHE A 158 2.83 12.25 -17.36
C PHE A 158 3.62 12.17 -18.67
N ASN A 159 3.12 12.88 -19.68
CA ASN A 159 3.86 13.19 -20.89
C ASN A 159 4.18 14.69 -20.82
N ASP A 160 5.44 15.05 -21.11
CA ASP A 160 5.85 16.46 -21.21
C ASP A 160 5.06 17.22 -22.28
#